data_AF-A0A1M5FWY4-F1
#
_entry.id   AF-A0A1M5FWY4-F1
#
_cell.length_a   1.000
_cell.length_b   1.000
_cell.length_c   1.000
_cell.angle_alpha   90.00
_cell.angle_beta   90.00
_cell.angle_gamma   90.00
#
_symmetry.space_group_name_H-M   'P 1'
#
loop_
_entity.id
_entity.type
_entity.pdbx_description
1 polymer ?
#
loop_
_entity_poly.entity_id
_entity_poly.type
_entity_poly.pdbx_seq_one_letter_code
_entity_poly.pdbx_strand_id
1 'polypeptide(L)'
;MLKLIQKFLQINRYSEVKNEFKDLFLSHPNYPSLFAITDSFDLLSIENAAIRVPKEQIVDLPSNFLAYFKDELILVEKAKNHVSINTTKKGIQKISYEKFLLDWSGVIVAIEPNNVVARENLKVELNWLKYLVPFILVAGLSFFYNSYSLFSATFLLTTALGLIVSILIVQEKLGFKNGLITNFCNLTTNSSCNSVLSFTENYENRWISFSDLPLLFFGASFISILVQPFN
;
A
#
# COMPACT_ATOMS: atom_id res chain seq x y z
N MET A 1 17.29 15.65 -1.67
CA MET A 1 16.67 15.40 -0.35
C MET A 1 15.71 14.20 -0.37
N LEU A 2 14.54 14.24 -1.03
CA LEU A 2 13.56 13.13 -0.99
C LEU A 2 14.15 11.75 -1.35
N LYS A 3 14.86 11.63 -2.49
CA LYS A 3 15.48 10.36 -2.92
C LYS A 3 16.44 9.76 -1.88
N LEU A 4 17.10 10.63 -1.11
CA LEU A 4 18.07 10.25 -0.10
C LEU A 4 17.37 9.71 1.14
N ILE A 5 16.30 10.36 1.59
CA ILE A 5 15.48 9.88 2.70
C ILE A 5 14.77 8.58 2.33
N GLN A 6 14.28 8.47 1.10
CA GLN A 6 13.69 7.21 0.62
C GLN A 6 14.69 6.04 0.61
N LYS A 7 15.96 6.29 0.26
CA LYS A 7 17.03 5.28 0.38
C LYS A 7 17.28 4.94 1.85
N PHE A 8 17.27 5.94 2.74
CA PHE A 8 17.44 5.74 4.18
C PHE A 8 16.33 4.86 4.78
N LEU A 9 15.06 5.09 4.40
CA LEU A 9 13.93 4.23 4.77
C LEU A 9 14.12 2.79 4.27
N GLN A 10 14.57 2.61 3.03
CA GLN A 10 14.82 1.27 2.47
C GLN A 10 15.91 0.51 3.24
N ILE A 11 17.01 1.17 3.59
CA ILE A 11 18.12 0.55 4.35
C ILE A 11 17.64 0.10 5.74
N ASN A 12 16.77 0.88 6.37
CA ASN A 12 16.18 0.58 7.69
C ASN A 12 14.89 -0.25 7.62
N ARG A 13 14.61 -0.90 6.47
CA ARG A 13 13.48 -1.82 6.27
C ARG A 13 12.08 -1.19 6.33
N TYR A 14 11.97 0.10 6.05
CA TYR A 14 10.70 0.84 5.91
C TYR A 14 10.31 1.04 4.43
N SER A 15 10.47 0.02 3.59
CA SER A 15 10.21 0.13 2.14
C SER A 15 8.75 0.38 1.80
N GLU A 16 7.81 -0.13 2.62
CA GLU A 16 6.37 -0.09 2.37
C GLU A 16 5.79 1.32 2.54
N VAL A 17 6.26 2.06 3.55
CA VAL A 17 5.81 3.43 3.88
C VAL A 17 6.48 4.52 3.03
N LYS A 18 7.32 4.14 2.05
CA LYS A 18 8.10 5.08 1.22
C LYS A 18 7.24 6.08 0.43
N ASN A 19 6.08 5.63 -0.06
CA ASN A 19 5.16 6.48 -0.82
C ASN A 19 4.39 7.41 0.11
N GLU A 20 3.90 6.89 1.23
CA GLU A 20 3.20 7.67 2.24
C GLU A 20 4.10 8.75 2.84
N PHE A 21 5.35 8.41 3.17
CA PHE A 21 6.36 9.39 3.58
C PHE A 21 6.53 10.51 2.56
N LYS A 22 6.56 10.18 1.26
CA LYS A 22 6.72 11.19 0.21
C LYS A 22 5.53 12.17 0.24
N ASP A 23 4.32 11.66 0.37
CA ASP A 23 3.13 12.50 0.33
C ASP A 23 3.06 13.39 1.59
N LEU A 24 3.27 12.83 2.78
CA LEU A 24 3.35 13.58 4.04
C LEU A 24 4.43 14.66 4.00
N PHE A 25 5.64 14.29 3.57
CA PHE A 25 6.78 15.20 3.54
C PHE A 25 6.60 16.35 2.55
N LEU A 26 6.02 16.10 1.37
CA LEU A 26 5.77 17.13 0.35
C LEU A 26 4.61 18.05 0.72
N SER A 27 3.66 17.57 1.51
CA SER A 27 2.51 18.35 1.99
C SER A 27 2.79 19.10 3.31
N HIS A 28 3.94 18.88 3.95
CA HIS A 28 4.26 19.49 5.23
C HIS A 28 4.53 21.01 5.11
N PRO A 29 3.92 21.88 5.93
CA PRO A 29 4.05 23.34 5.85
C PRO A 29 5.49 23.85 5.89
N ASN A 30 6.34 23.19 6.69
CA ASN A 30 7.76 23.53 6.85
C ASN A 30 8.69 22.77 5.87
N TYR A 31 8.21 22.31 4.72
CA TYR A 31 9.09 21.73 3.70
C TYR A 31 10.06 22.79 3.14
N PRO A 32 11.34 22.47 2.86
CA PRO A 32 12.08 21.22 3.09
C PRO A 32 12.99 21.30 4.34
N SER A 33 12.41 21.36 5.54
CA SER A 33 13.17 21.41 6.81
C SER A 33 13.42 20.03 7.43
N LEU A 34 14.37 19.97 8.37
CA LEU A 34 14.60 18.77 9.21
C LEU A 34 13.36 18.41 10.03
N PHE A 35 12.64 19.43 10.51
CA PHE A 35 11.41 19.24 11.27
C PHE A 35 10.33 18.54 10.45
N ALA A 36 10.20 18.89 9.16
CA ALA A 36 9.28 18.19 8.26
C ALA A 36 9.64 16.70 8.10
N ILE A 37 10.92 16.33 8.20
CA ILE A 37 11.38 14.94 8.10
C ILE A 37 10.99 14.17 9.37
N THR A 38 11.30 14.71 10.54
CA THR A 38 11.03 14.06 11.84
C THR A 38 9.53 13.94 12.07
N ASP A 39 8.76 14.99 11.80
CA ASP A 39 7.30 14.97 11.95
C ASP A 39 6.65 13.96 10.99
N SER A 40 7.15 13.88 9.74
CA SER A 40 6.70 12.85 8.79
C SER A 40 7.04 11.43 9.26
N PHE A 41 8.17 11.22 9.95
CA PHE A 41 8.50 9.92 10.56
C PHE A 41 7.58 9.61 11.75
N ASP A 42 7.30 10.59 12.59
CA ASP A 42 6.40 10.45 13.74
C ASP A 42 4.97 10.07 13.29
N LEU A 43 4.45 10.72 12.24
CA LEU A 43 3.15 10.41 11.65
C LEU A 43 3.08 8.97 11.10
N LEU A 44 4.20 8.42 10.64
CA LEU A 44 4.33 7.04 10.18
C LEU A 44 4.64 6.04 11.31
N SER A 45 4.62 6.48 12.57
CA SER A 45 4.98 5.65 13.73
C SER A 45 6.41 5.07 13.63
N ILE A 46 7.33 5.81 13.00
CA ILE A 46 8.75 5.44 12.93
C ILE A 46 9.47 6.11 14.10
N GLU A 47 9.99 5.31 15.02
CA GLU A 47 10.83 5.81 16.11
C GLU A 47 12.08 6.49 15.54
N ASN A 48 12.18 7.80 15.77
CA ASN A 48 13.24 8.63 15.26
C ASN A 48 13.77 9.58 16.33
N ALA A 49 15.03 10.00 16.17
CA ALA A 49 15.67 10.95 17.05
C ALA A 49 16.54 11.93 16.25
N ALA A 50 16.22 13.22 16.35
CA ALA A 50 17.02 14.31 15.83
C ALA A 50 17.79 14.98 16.97
N ILE A 51 19.11 14.74 17.04
CA ILE A 51 19.95 15.19 18.16
C ILE A 51 21.26 15.80 17.67
N ARG A 52 21.86 16.63 18.53
CA ARG A 52 23.21 17.15 18.34
C ARG A 52 24.18 16.33 19.16
N VAL A 53 25.14 15.70 18.49
CA VAL A 53 26.11 14.78 19.07
C VAL A 53 27.52 15.36 18.95
N PRO A 54 28.33 15.31 20.03
CA PRO A 54 29.73 15.72 19.97
C PRO A 54 30.53 14.80 19.03
N LYS A 55 31.61 15.34 18.44
CA LYS A 55 32.34 14.67 17.35
C LYS A 55 32.96 13.34 17.77
N GLU A 56 33.29 13.24 19.06
CA GLU A 56 33.95 12.10 19.70
C GLU A 56 33.01 10.89 19.82
N GLN A 57 31.69 11.11 19.90
CA GLN A 57 30.67 10.07 20.06
C GLN A 57 30.18 9.48 18.73
N ILE A 58 30.84 9.80 17.59
CA ILE A 58 30.51 9.22 16.29
C ILE A 58 30.59 7.69 16.29
N VAL A 59 31.42 7.11 17.17
CA VAL A 59 31.61 5.67 17.31
C VAL A 59 30.35 4.99 17.82
N ASP A 60 29.60 5.65 18.70
CA ASP A 60 28.39 5.12 19.34
C ASP A 60 27.13 5.27 18.47
N LEU A 61 27.23 6.04 17.37
CA LEU A 61 26.12 6.24 16.45
C LEU A 61 25.74 4.95 15.69
N PRO A 62 24.45 4.81 15.33
CA PRO A 62 23.98 3.67 14.54
C PRO A 62 24.72 3.57 13.20
N SER A 63 24.65 2.38 12.57
CA SER A 63 25.37 2.10 11.33
C SER A 63 24.97 3.03 10.18
N ASN A 64 23.72 3.49 10.15
CA ASN A 64 23.21 4.40 9.13
C ASN A 64 22.44 5.54 9.79
N PHE A 65 22.70 6.77 9.38
CA PHE A 65 21.99 7.95 9.88
C PHE A 65 22.01 9.09 8.86
N LEU A 66 21.11 10.05 9.00
CA LEU A 66 21.17 11.30 8.26
C LEU A 66 22.00 12.31 9.04
N ALA A 67 22.82 13.11 8.36
CA ALA A 67 23.65 14.12 8.98
C ALA A 67 23.71 15.40 8.14
N TYR A 68 23.95 16.53 8.80
CA TYR A 68 24.25 17.78 8.11
C TYR A 68 25.75 17.96 7.91
N PHE A 69 26.19 17.95 6.66
CA PHE A 69 27.57 18.10 6.22
C PHE A 69 27.66 19.23 5.19
N LYS A 70 28.47 20.26 5.46
CA LYS A 70 28.54 21.49 4.63
C LYS A 70 27.16 22.09 4.32
N ASP A 71 26.31 22.19 5.34
CA ASP A 71 24.93 22.70 5.23
C ASP A 71 24.02 21.92 4.26
N GLU A 72 24.42 20.72 3.83
CA GLU A 72 23.58 19.78 3.07
C GLU A 72 23.25 18.55 3.92
N LEU A 73 21.98 18.10 3.84
CA LEU A 73 21.56 16.83 4.42
C LEU A 73 22.11 15.68 3.58
N ILE A 74 22.92 14.82 4.21
CA ILE A 74 23.51 13.64 3.60
C ILE A 74 23.12 12.36 4.35
N LEU A 75 23.15 11.24 3.65
CA LEU A 75 23.00 9.92 4.25
C LEU A 75 24.39 9.35 4.50
N VAL A 76 24.61 8.94 5.74
CA VAL A 76 25.88 8.43 6.23
C VAL A 76 25.72 6.94 6.50
N GLU A 77 26.57 6.13 5.87
CA GLU A 77 26.69 4.68 6.10
C GLU A 77 28.10 4.43 6.70
N LYS A 78 28.16 4.04 7.97
CA LYS A 78 29.41 3.74 8.68
C LYS A 78 29.97 2.40 8.22
N ALA A 79 31.24 2.40 7.81
CA ALA A 79 32.02 1.19 7.60
C ALA A 79 33.20 1.13 8.60
N LYS A 80 33.84 -0.04 8.71
CA LYS A 80 34.92 -0.29 9.68
C LYS A 80 36.07 0.71 9.62
N ASN A 81 36.40 1.24 8.45
CA ASN A 81 37.57 2.11 8.25
C ASN A 81 37.29 3.39 7.44
N HIS A 82 36.04 3.59 7.02
CA HIS A 82 35.64 4.77 6.25
C HIS A 82 34.17 5.06 6.46
N VAL A 83 33.76 6.26 6.07
CA VAL A 83 32.37 6.69 6.05
C VAL A 83 31.95 6.81 4.59
N SER A 84 30.88 6.11 4.22
CA SER A 84 30.26 6.30 2.91
C SER A 84 29.19 7.37 3.05
N ILE A 85 29.40 8.51 2.40
CA ILE A 85 28.43 9.59 2.33
C ILE A 85 27.68 9.51 1.01
N ASN A 86 26.37 9.68 1.05
CA ASN A 86 25.56 9.83 -0.14
C ASN A 86 25.00 11.25 -0.17
N THR A 87 25.38 12.01 -1.19
CA THR A 87 24.97 13.41 -1.37
C THR A 87 23.98 13.51 -2.52
N THR A 88 23.02 14.44 -2.45
CA THR A 88 22.00 14.61 -3.51
C THR A 88 22.65 14.93 -4.86
N LYS A 89 23.80 15.62 -4.87
CA LYS A 89 24.47 16.13 -6.08
C LYS A 89 25.57 15.23 -6.65
N LYS A 90 26.31 14.50 -5.81
CA LYS A 90 27.53 13.78 -6.23
C LYS A 90 27.49 12.26 -6.02
N GLY A 91 26.36 11.71 -5.62
CA GLY A 91 26.20 10.27 -5.39
C GLY A 91 26.97 9.77 -4.17
N ILE A 92 27.30 8.47 -4.17
CA ILE A 92 28.01 7.81 -3.07
C ILE A 92 29.50 8.13 -3.15
N GLN A 93 30.06 8.69 -2.09
CA GLN A 93 31.49 8.96 -1.93
C GLN A 93 32.02 8.32 -0.66
N LYS A 94 33.23 7.77 -0.75
CA LYS A 94 33.95 7.25 0.41
C LYS A 94 34.89 8.32 0.94
N ILE A 95 34.74 8.68 2.20
CA ILE A 95 35.60 9.63 2.89
C ILE A 95 36.15 9.03 4.18
N SER A 96 37.32 9.52 4.62
CA SER A 96 37.85 9.16 5.94
C SER A 96 37.03 9.81 7.05
N TYR A 97 37.03 9.20 8.24
CA TYR A 97 36.38 9.76 9.42
C TYR A 97 36.88 11.18 9.73
N GLU A 98 38.18 11.42 9.65
CA GLU A 98 38.78 12.74 9.88
C GLU A 98 38.19 13.82 8.97
N LYS A 99 38.07 13.53 7.66
CA LYS A 99 37.48 14.46 6.69
C LYS A 99 35.99 14.68 6.94
N PHE A 100 35.27 13.65 7.37
CA PHE A 100 33.87 13.78 7.75
C PHE A 100 33.70 14.69 8.97
N LEU A 101 34.50 14.47 10.02
CA LEU A 101 34.41 15.19 11.28
C LEU A 101 34.75 16.69 11.16
N LEU A 102 35.60 17.09 10.21
CA LEU A 102 35.92 18.50 9.98
C LEU A 102 34.69 19.32 9.57
N ASP A 103 33.92 18.77 8.64
CA ASP A 103 32.82 19.46 7.93
C ASP A 103 31.42 19.05 8.44
N TRP A 104 31.36 18.14 9.43
CA TRP A 104 30.12 17.73 10.09
C TRP A 104 29.68 18.72 11.18
N SER A 105 28.42 19.13 11.11
CA SER A 105 27.79 20.10 12.01
C SER A 105 27.47 19.56 13.41
N GLY A 106 27.57 18.26 13.63
CA GLY A 106 27.15 17.59 14.87
C GLY A 106 25.67 17.21 14.91
N VAL A 107 24.84 17.67 13.96
CA VAL A 107 23.41 17.33 13.92
C VAL A 107 23.20 16.04 13.13
N ILE A 108 22.43 15.12 13.73
CA ILE A 108 22.04 13.85 13.11
C ILE A 108 20.56 13.57 13.27
N VAL A 109 20.04 12.72 12.38
CA VAL A 109 18.75 12.05 12.53
C VAL A 109 18.97 10.56 12.39
N ALA A 110 18.61 9.83 13.44
CA ALA A 110 18.61 8.37 13.49
C ALA A 110 17.17 7.85 13.50
N ILE A 111 16.98 6.65 12.95
CA ILE A 111 15.72 5.90 13.06
C ILE A 111 16.05 4.50 13.53
N GLU A 112 15.18 3.91 14.35
CA GLU A 112 15.31 2.52 14.77
C GLU A 112 14.97 1.62 13.56
N PRO A 113 15.78 0.59 13.22
CA PRO A 113 15.46 -0.29 12.11
C PRO A 113 14.16 -1.05 12.33
N ASN A 114 13.32 -1.16 11.29
CA ASN A 114 12.12 -1.96 11.39
C ASN A 114 12.47 -3.46 11.53
N ASN A 115 12.40 -3.97 12.75
CA ASN A 115 12.57 -5.40 13.05
C ASN A 115 11.26 -6.18 12.93
N VAL A 116 10.12 -5.50 12.75
CA VAL A 116 8.80 -6.14 12.71
C VAL A 116 8.40 -6.65 11.31
N VAL A 117 9.22 -6.37 10.27
CA VAL A 117 9.12 -6.96 8.91
C VAL A 117 9.17 -8.50 8.88
N ALA A 118 9.68 -9.16 9.91
CA ALA A 118 9.61 -10.63 10.00
C ALA A 118 8.23 -11.16 10.46
N ARG A 119 7.31 -10.30 10.89
CA ARG A 119 6.04 -10.72 11.51
C ARG A 119 4.78 -10.16 10.87
N GLU A 120 4.87 -9.07 10.10
CA GLU A 120 3.68 -8.35 9.66
C GLU A 120 3.16 -8.68 8.25
N ASN A 121 3.95 -9.35 7.40
CA ASN A 121 3.47 -9.86 6.10
C ASN A 121 2.70 -11.20 6.18
N LEU A 122 2.35 -11.67 7.39
CA LEU A 122 1.40 -12.77 7.63
C LEU A 122 0.21 -12.34 8.50
N LYS A 123 -0.11 -11.04 8.57
CA LYS A 123 -1.49 -10.64 8.83
C LYS A 123 -2.20 -10.63 7.49
N VAL A 124 -2.50 -11.82 6.96
CA VAL A 124 -3.68 -11.95 6.10
C VAL A 124 -4.81 -11.39 6.95
N GLU A 125 -5.36 -10.24 6.59
CA GLU A 125 -6.57 -9.75 7.21
C GLU A 125 -7.65 -10.79 6.95
N LEU A 126 -7.81 -11.76 7.86
CA LEU A 126 -8.81 -12.82 7.80
C LEU A 126 -10.25 -12.25 7.88
N ASN A 127 -10.42 -10.93 7.78
CA ASN A 127 -11.70 -10.28 7.61
C ASN A 127 -12.44 -10.81 6.37
N TRP A 128 -11.76 -11.14 5.28
CA TRP A 128 -12.43 -11.81 4.14
C TRP A 128 -12.84 -13.25 4.46
N LEU A 129 -12.10 -13.95 5.32
CA LEU A 129 -12.47 -15.30 5.78
C LEU A 129 -13.77 -15.30 6.57
N LYS A 130 -14.08 -14.23 7.32
CA LYS A 130 -15.35 -14.12 8.06
C LYS A 130 -16.57 -14.23 7.14
N TYR A 131 -16.46 -13.74 5.91
CA TYR A 131 -17.53 -13.80 4.91
C TYR A 131 -17.42 -15.06 4.03
N LEU A 132 -16.20 -15.57 3.83
CA LEU A 132 -15.95 -16.77 3.02
C LEU A 132 -16.40 -18.07 3.73
N VAL A 133 -16.14 -18.20 5.03
CA VAL A 133 -16.46 -19.40 5.83
C VAL A 133 -17.96 -19.74 5.81
N PRO A 134 -18.90 -18.81 6.09
CA PRO A 134 -20.33 -19.12 6.02
C PRO A 134 -20.76 -19.45 4.59
N PHE A 135 -20.15 -18.82 3.58
CA PHE A 135 -20.44 -19.09 2.17
C PHE A 135 -20.02 -20.51 1.76
N ILE A 136 -18.83 -20.96 2.16
CA ILE A 136 -18.35 -22.33 1.91
C ILE A 136 -19.20 -23.36 2.67
N LEU A 137 -19.60 -23.06 3.90
CA LEU A 137 -20.47 -23.93 4.69
C LEU A 137 -21.82 -24.15 4.00
N VAL A 138 -22.47 -23.07 3.56
CA VAL A 138 -23.75 -23.12 2.84
C VAL A 138 -23.61 -23.86 1.51
N ALA A 139 -22.54 -23.59 0.76
CA ALA A 139 -22.24 -24.31 -0.48
C ALA A 139 -22.02 -25.81 -0.23
N GLY A 140 -21.22 -26.16 0.77
CA GLY A 140 -20.97 -27.55 1.15
C GLY A 140 -22.24 -28.28 1.58
N LEU A 141 -23.05 -27.67 2.45
CA LEU A 141 -24.35 -28.21 2.86
C LEU A 141 -25.27 -28.45 1.66
N SER A 142 -25.32 -27.52 0.71
CA SER A 142 -26.15 -27.68 -0.48
C SER A 142 -25.71 -28.88 -1.33
N PHE A 143 -24.41 -29.06 -1.58
CA PHE A 143 -23.88 -30.21 -2.31
C PHE A 143 -24.09 -31.55 -1.60
N PHE A 144 -24.16 -31.55 -0.26
CA PHE A 144 -24.45 -32.77 0.51
C PHE A 144 -25.93 -33.16 0.51
N TYR A 145 -26.84 -32.18 0.57
CA TYR A 145 -28.29 -32.43 0.68
C TYR A 145 -29.00 -32.49 -0.67
N ASN A 146 -28.49 -31.82 -1.70
CA ASN A 146 -29.15 -31.70 -2.99
C ASN A 146 -28.45 -32.52 -4.09
N SER A 147 -29.25 -33.11 -4.97
CA SER A 147 -28.75 -33.71 -6.21
C SER A 147 -28.78 -32.68 -7.33
N TYR A 148 -27.64 -32.45 -7.97
CA TYR A 148 -27.53 -31.52 -9.09
C TYR A 148 -27.72 -32.24 -10.41
N SER A 149 -28.78 -31.90 -11.14
CA SER A 149 -28.91 -32.26 -12.56
C SER A 149 -27.88 -31.51 -13.40
N LEU A 150 -27.59 -32.01 -14.62
CA LEU A 150 -26.68 -31.35 -15.56
C LEU A 150 -27.09 -29.90 -15.84
N PHE A 151 -28.40 -29.63 -15.91
CA PHE A 151 -28.94 -28.28 -16.12
C PHE A 151 -28.69 -27.37 -14.90
N SER A 152 -28.89 -27.88 -13.69
CA SER A 152 -28.61 -27.11 -12.48
C SER A 152 -27.13 -26.81 -12.30
N ALA A 153 -26.25 -27.75 -12.67
CA ALA A 153 -24.81 -27.55 -12.62
C ALA A 153 -24.33 -26.48 -13.61
N THR A 154 -24.83 -26.48 -14.85
CA THR A 154 -24.47 -25.46 -15.85
C THR A 154 -25.02 -24.09 -15.46
N PHE A 155 -26.26 -24.01 -14.96
CA PHE A 155 -26.84 -22.77 -14.48
C PHE A 155 -26.08 -22.18 -13.28
N LEU A 156 -25.63 -23.03 -12.36
CA LEU A 156 -24.79 -22.60 -11.23
C LEU A 156 -23.46 -22.01 -11.69
N LEU A 157 -22.80 -22.61 -12.70
CA LEU A 157 -21.57 -22.06 -13.28
C LEU A 157 -21.82 -20.71 -13.97
N THR A 158 -22.88 -20.59 -14.76
CA THR A 158 -23.22 -19.33 -15.45
C THR A 158 -23.55 -18.22 -14.45
N THR A 159 -24.31 -18.53 -13.41
CA THR A 159 -24.64 -17.55 -12.36
C THR A 159 -23.43 -17.15 -11.52
N ALA A 160 -22.51 -18.07 -11.23
CA ALA A 160 -21.25 -17.77 -10.57
C ALA A 160 -20.38 -16.82 -11.40
N LEU A 161 -20.25 -17.07 -12.71
CA LEU A 161 -19.53 -16.17 -13.62
C LEU A 161 -20.17 -14.78 -13.68
N GLY A 162 -21.51 -14.72 -13.76
CA GLY A 162 -22.24 -13.45 -13.74
C GLY A 162 -22.05 -12.68 -12.42
N LEU A 163 -21.96 -13.37 -11.29
CA LEU A 163 -21.70 -12.79 -9.98
C LEU A 163 -20.28 -12.20 -9.91
N ILE A 164 -19.27 -12.92 -10.42
CA ILE A 164 -17.88 -12.43 -10.51
C ILE A 164 -17.84 -11.12 -11.31
N VAL A 165 -18.46 -11.09 -12.50
CA VAL A 165 -18.50 -9.88 -13.34
C VAL A 165 -19.21 -8.74 -12.62
N SER A 166 -20.30 -9.02 -11.90
CA SER A 166 -21.04 -8.02 -11.14
C SER A 166 -20.21 -7.41 -10.01
N ILE A 167 -19.41 -8.21 -9.30
CA ILE A 167 -18.46 -7.72 -8.28
C ILE A 167 -17.42 -6.79 -8.92
N LEU A 168 -16.88 -7.15 -10.08
CA LEU A 168 -15.91 -6.30 -10.79
C LEU A 168 -16.51 -4.94 -11.15
N ILE A 169 -17.77 -4.90 -11.61
CA ILE A 169 -18.46 -3.64 -11.93
C ILE A 169 -18.61 -2.76 -10.67
N VAL A 170 -18.97 -3.34 -9.53
CA VAL A 170 -19.12 -2.60 -8.27
C VAL A 170 -17.77 -2.12 -7.73
N GLN A 171 -16.70 -2.91 -7.88
CA GLN A 171 -15.35 -2.51 -7.51
C GLN A 171 -14.88 -1.27 -8.28
N GLU A 172 -15.17 -1.20 -9.58
CA GLU A 172 -14.88 -0.02 -10.40
C GLU A 172 -15.69 1.20 -9.94
N LYS A 173 -16.99 1.03 -9.65
CA LYS A 173 -17.87 2.08 -9.10
C LYS A 173 -17.32 2.65 -7.78
N LEU A 174 -16.75 1.80 -6.92
CA LEU A 174 -16.17 2.19 -5.64
C LEU A 174 -14.73 2.74 -5.75
N GLY A 175 -14.16 2.80 -6.96
CA GLY A 175 -12.82 3.35 -7.20
C GLY A 175 -11.66 2.41 -6.86
N PHE A 176 -11.92 1.11 -6.68
CA PHE A 176 -10.86 0.12 -6.50
C PHE A 176 -10.14 -0.15 -7.83
N LYS A 177 -8.88 0.28 -7.92
CA LYS A 177 -8.06 0.11 -9.13
C LYS A 177 -7.56 -1.33 -9.27
N ASN A 178 -8.33 -2.18 -9.94
CA ASN A 178 -7.87 -3.51 -10.34
C ASN A 178 -7.29 -3.48 -11.76
N GLY A 179 -6.06 -3.98 -11.95
CA GLY A 179 -5.36 -3.96 -13.23
C GLY A 179 -6.10 -4.65 -14.39
N LEU A 180 -6.97 -5.62 -14.08
CA LEU A 180 -7.84 -6.27 -15.07
C LEU A 180 -8.94 -5.32 -15.56
N ILE A 181 -9.59 -4.61 -14.64
CA ILE A 181 -10.71 -3.71 -14.95
C ILE A 181 -10.21 -2.50 -15.74
N THR A 182 -9.06 -1.94 -15.34
CA THR A 182 -8.45 -0.80 -16.05
C THR A 182 -8.04 -1.16 -17.49
N ASN A 183 -7.66 -2.40 -17.76
CA ASN A 183 -7.35 -2.85 -19.11
C ASN A 183 -8.63 -3.01 -19.94
N PHE A 184 -9.68 -3.60 -19.37
CA PHE A 184 -10.97 -3.75 -20.06
C PHE A 184 -11.65 -2.41 -20.33
N CYS A 185 -11.61 -1.48 -19.38
CA CYS A 185 -12.17 -0.15 -19.51
C CYS A 185 -11.37 0.76 -20.45
N ASN A 186 -10.08 0.49 -20.70
CA ASN A 186 -9.25 1.28 -21.64
C ASN A 186 -9.00 0.56 -22.98
N LEU A 187 -9.75 -0.52 -23.29
CA LEU A 187 -9.63 -1.26 -24.56
C LEU A 187 -9.93 -0.40 -25.79
N THR A 188 -10.68 0.69 -25.65
CA THR A 188 -11.01 1.59 -26.75
C THR A 188 -10.85 3.04 -26.30
N THR A 189 -10.22 3.88 -27.13
CA THR A 189 -9.85 5.28 -26.83
C THR A 189 -11.02 6.20 -26.46
N ASN A 190 -12.27 5.76 -26.68
CA ASN A 190 -13.49 6.52 -26.42
C ASN A 190 -14.43 5.86 -25.38
N SER A 191 -14.05 4.77 -24.72
CA SER A 191 -14.95 4.03 -23.80
C SER A 191 -14.53 4.16 -22.33
N SER A 192 -14.61 5.35 -21.74
CA SER A 192 -14.36 5.46 -20.29
C SER A 192 -15.53 4.81 -19.52
N CYS A 193 -15.28 3.71 -18.80
CA CYS A 193 -16.30 3.05 -17.96
C CYS A 193 -17.00 4.02 -17.02
N ASN A 194 -16.27 5.06 -16.56
CA ASN A 194 -16.83 6.17 -15.80
C ASN A 194 -18.02 6.83 -16.49
N SER A 195 -18.00 7.02 -17.82
CA SER A 195 -19.11 7.69 -18.52
C SER A 195 -20.41 6.87 -18.50
N VAL A 196 -20.33 5.53 -18.47
CA VAL A 196 -21.49 4.63 -18.45
C VAL A 196 -21.96 4.36 -17.01
N LEU A 197 -21.01 4.26 -16.06
CA LEU A 197 -21.30 4.00 -14.65
C LEU A 197 -21.76 5.26 -13.89
N SER A 198 -21.28 6.45 -14.29
CA SER A 198 -21.65 7.74 -13.65
C SER A 198 -22.85 8.43 -14.29
N PHE A 199 -23.30 8.01 -15.49
CA PHE A 199 -24.43 8.67 -16.20
C PHE A 199 -25.75 8.66 -15.39
N THR A 200 -25.82 7.84 -14.33
CA THR A 200 -27.02 7.69 -13.50
C THR A 200 -26.93 8.38 -12.13
N GLU A 201 -25.80 9.01 -11.76
CA GLU A 201 -25.68 9.76 -10.50
C GLU A 201 -26.60 11.01 -10.46
N ASN A 202 -27.09 11.46 -11.62
CA ASN A 202 -28.00 12.61 -11.74
C ASN A 202 -29.51 12.28 -11.54
N TYR A 203 -29.88 11.02 -11.23
CA TYR A 203 -31.26 10.68 -10.89
C TYR A 203 -31.42 10.50 -9.38
N GLU A 204 -31.65 11.62 -8.71
CA GLU A 204 -31.76 11.87 -7.27
C GLU A 204 -32.76 11.01 -6.44
N ASN A 205 -33.34 9.92 -6.96
CA ASN A 205 -34.37 9.19 -6.18
C ASN A 205 -34.62 7.73 -6.53
N ARG A 206 -33.58 6.86 -6.62
CA ARG A 206 -33.79 5.40 -6.59
C ARG A 206 -32.71 4.70 -5.76
N TRP A 207 -33.13 3.94 -4.75
CA TRP A 207 -32.31 3.07 -3.87
C TRP A 207 -31.43 2.03 -4.59
N ILE A 208 -31.48 1.91 -5.93
CA ILE A 208 -30.79 0.88 -6.71
C ILE A 208 -30.13 1.56 -7.92
N SER A 209 -28.80 1.54 -7.98
CA SER A 209 -28.07 1.97 -9.18
C SER A 209 -28.10 0.88 -10.27
N PHE A 210 -27.91 1.27 -11.53
CA PHE A 210 -27.80 0.32 -12.64
C PHE A 210 -26.69 -0.72 -12.42
N SER A 211 -25.57 -0.31 -11.81
CA SER A 211 -24.45 -1.19 -11.46
C SER A 211 -24.78 -2.22 -10.37
N ASP A 212 -25.84 -1.98 -9.57
CA ASP A 212 -26.22 -2.86 -8.45
C ASP A 212 -27.22 -3.94 -8.91
N LEU A 213 -27.87 -3.75 -10.07
CA LEU A 213 -28.89 -4.65 -10.63
C LEU A 213 -28.30 -6.02 -11.04
N PRO A 214 -27.15 -6.11 -11.73
CA PRO A 214 -26.50 -7.39 -12.00
C PRO A 214 -26.13 -8.14 -10.72
N LEU A 215 -25.61 -7.42 -9.72
CA LEU A 215 -25.22 -8.01 -8.44
C LEU A 215 -26.42 -8.64 -7.72
N LEU A 216 -27.55 -7.94 -7.68
CA LEU A 216 -28.80 -8.45 -7.11
C LEU A 216 -29.33 -9.65 -7.88
N PHE A 217 -29.36 -9.58 -9.22
CA PHE A 217 -29.88 -10.65 -10.06
C PHE A 217 -29.05 -11.93 -9.94
N PHE A 218 -27.73 -11.84 -10.14
CA PHE A 218 -26.85 -12.99 -10.06
C PHE A 218 -26.67 -13.49 -8.63
N GLY A 219 -26.66 -12.59 -7.64
CA GLY A 219 -26.63 -12.95 -6.22
C GLY A 219 -27.86 -13.73 -5.78
N ALA A 220 -29.06 -13.23 -6.09
CA ALA A 220 -30.31 -13.91 -5.76
C ALA A 220 -30.45 -15.25 -6.49
N SER A 221 -30.06 -15.30 -7.77
CA SER A 221 -30.09 -16.54 -8.56
C SER A 221 -29.13 -17.59 -8.03
N PHE A 222 -27.92 -17.17 -7.62
CA PHE A 222 -26.91 -18.04 -7.03
C PHE A 222 -27.35 -18.63 -5.69
N ILE A 223 -27.94 -17.82 -4.82
CA ILE A 223 -28.51 -18.29 -3.54
C ILE A 223 -29.70 -19.23 -3.79
N SER A 224 -30.58 -18.90 -4.73
CA SER A 224 -31.77 -19.70 -5.02
C SER A 224 -31.40 -21.12 -5.47
N ILE A 225 -30.42 -21.25 -6.37
CA ILE A 225 -29.99 -22.58 -6.84
C ILE A 225 -29.19 -23.36 -5.79
N LEU A 226 -28.55 -22.66 -4.85
CA LEU A 226 -27.94 -23.29 -3.67
C LEU A 226 -28.98 -23.81 -2.68
N VAL A 227 -30.12 -23.14 -2.52
CA VAL A 227 -31.16 -23.64 -1.61
C VAL A 227 -31.92 -24.79 -2.24
N GLN A 228 -32.33 -24.65 -3.49
CA GLN A 228 -33.12 -25.64 -4.19
C GLN A 228 -32.70 -25.71 -5.67
N PRO A 229 -31.89 -26.70 -6.06
CA PRO A 229 -31.57 -26.89 -7.47
C PRO A 229 -32.80 -27.39 -8.23
N PHE A 230 -32.84 -27.05 -9.51
CA PHE A 230 -33.86 -27.56 -10.42
C PHE A 230 -33.62 -29.05 -10.66
N ASN A 231 -34.63 -29.87 -10.36
CA ASN A 231 -34.64 -31.30 -10.70
C ASN A 231 -34.81 -31.50 -12.20
#